data_AF-A0AAE1B0J8-F1
#
_entry.id   AF-A0AAE1B0J8-F1
#
_cell.length_a   1.000
_cell.length_b   1.000
_cell.length_c   1.000
_cell.angle_alpha   90.00
_cell.angle_beta   90.00
_cell.angle_gamma   90.00
#
_symmetry.space_group_name_H-M   'P 1'
#
loop_
_entity.id
_entity.type
_entity.pdbx_description
1 polymer ?
#
loop_
_entity_poly.entity_id
_entity_poly.type
_entity_poly.pdbx_seq_one_letter_code
_entity_poly.pdbx_strand_id
1 'polypeptide(L)'
;MLIPKLLWPLLVYEICSTTVEAIEAKINKFTRRWLGLLPGLTDVATYCRKAKLRLPLKSILEEYKCGKARLLSMLEDSEDPVVKTVQPTIKTGRKWKVVEAVDEAKECLKI
;
A
#
# COMPACT_ATOMS: atom_id res chain seq x y z
N MET A 1 10.46 8.26 -10.11
CA MET A 1 11.44 8.27 -9.00
C MET A 1 10.94 8.91 -7.69
N LEU A 2 9.67 9.32 -7.56
CA LEU A 2 9.19 9.98 -6.32
C LEU A 2 8.63 9.00 -5.27
N ILE A 3 8.00 7.91 -5.72
CA ILE A 3 7.27 6.97 -4.86
C ILE A 3 8.15 6.36 -3.74
N PRO A 4 9.40 5.91 -3.98
CA PRO A 4 10.24 5.36 -2.92
C PRO A 4 10.50 6.34 -1.76
N LYS A 5 10.63 7.64 -2.06
CA LYS A 5 10.84 8.68 -1.04
C LYS A 5 9.59 8.93 -0.20
N LEU A 6 8.41 8.74 -0.78
CA LEU A 6 7.13 8.87 -0.07
C LEU A 6 6.79 7.63 0.76
N LEU A 7 7.27 6.45 0.37
CA LEU A 7 6.93 5.21 1.07
C LEU A 7 7.49 5.15 2.49
N TRP A 8 8.71 5.67 2.71
CA TRP A 8 9.31 5.66 4.04
C TRP A 8 8.48 6.38 5.11
N PRO A 9 8.08 7.66 4.93
CA PRO A 9 7.22 8.32 5.92
C PRO A 9 5.86 7.64 6.07
N LEU A 10 5.29 7.10 4.98
CA LEU A 10 4.04 6.33 5.05
C LEU A 10 4.17 5.04 5.88
N LEU A 11 5.35 4.43 5.88
CA LEU A 11 5.66 3.21 6.60
C LEU A 11 5.95 3.48 8.09
N VAL A 12 6.74 4.52 8.39
CA VAL A 12 7.15 4.87 9.76
C VAL A 12 6.00 5.47 10.58
N TYR A 13 5.18 6.34 9.98
CA TYR A 13 4.09 7.00 10.70
C TYR A 13 2.80 6.15 10.73
N GLU A 14 2.01 6.38 11.79
CA GLU A 14 0.66 5.82 11.96
C GLU A 14 -0.35 6.58 11.08
N ILE A 15 -0.32 6.34 9.77
CA ILE A 15 -1.23 6.98 8.82
C ILE A 15 -2.41 6.05 8.53
N CYS A 16 -3.62 6.59 8.50
CA CYS A 16 -4.81 5.85 8.12
C CYS A 16 -4.82 5.54 6.62
N SER A 17 -5.30 4.35 6.24
CA SER A 17 -5.48 3.95 4.83
C SER A 17 -6.35 4.95 4.04
N THR A 18 -7.37 5.53 4.67
CA THR A 18 -8.23 6.57 4.06
C THR A 18 -7.48 7.84 3.68
N THR A 19 -6.45 8.23 4.43
CA THR A 19 -5.61 9.38 4.11
C THR A 19 -4.77 9.11 2.88
N VAL A 20 -4.20 7.90 2.77
CA VAL A 20 -3.43 7.46 1.61
C VAL A 20 -4.31 7.40 0.35
N GLU A 21 -5.53 6.91 0.48
CA GLU A 21 -6.52 6.91 -0.61
C GLU A 21 -6.83 8.33 -1.12
N ALA A 22 -6.99 9.30 -0.21
CA ALA A 22 -7.25 10.69 -0.59
C ALA A 22 -6.04 11.32 -1.32
N ILE A 23 -4.81 11.00 -0.89
CA ILE A 23 -3.58 11.43 -1.56
C ILE A 23 -3.53 10.86 -2.98
N GLU A 24 -3.77 9.57 -3.12
CA GLU A 24 -3.77 8.90 -4.43
C GLU A 24 -4.86 9.45 -5.35
N ALA A 25 -6.09 9.64 -4.85
CA ALA A 25 -7.18 10.21 -5.63
C ALA A 25 -6.82 11.60 -6.18
N LYS A 26 -6.14 12.43 -5.39
CA LYS A 26 -5.67 13.75 -5.82
C LYS A 26 -4.61 13.64 -6.91
N ILE A 27 -3.59 12.80 -6.71
CA ILE A 27 -2.52 12.57 -7.68
C ILE A 27 -3.10 12.01 -8.99
N ASN A 28 -3.99 11.04 -8.89
CA ASN A 28 -4.61 10.39 -10.03
C ASN A 28 -5.48 11.36 -10.83
N LYS A 29 -6.24 12.24 -10.18
CA LYS A 29 -7.02 13.29 -10.85
C LYS A 29 -6.13 14.20 -11.70
N PHE A 30 -5.01 14.68 -11.17
CA PHE A 30 -4.08 15.51 -11.92
C PHE A 30 -3.37 14.74 -13.02
N THR A 31 -2.93 13.51 -12.73
CA THR A 31 -2.21 12.65 -13.68
C THR A 31 -3.10 12.28 -14.87
N ARG A 32 -4.36 11.91 -14.62
CA ARG A 32 -5.35 11.60 -15.68
C ARG A 32 -5.64 12.79 -16.56
N ARG A 33 -5.83 13.97 -15.96
CA ARG A 33 -6.04 15.22 -16.71
C ARG A 33 -4.82 15.58 -17.56
N TRP A 34 -3.62 15.38 -17.02
CA TRP A 34 -2.37 15.65 -17.73
C TRP A 34 -2.13 14.68 -18.90
N LEU A 35 -2.46 13.40 -18.71
CA LEU A 35 -2.35 12.36 -19.73
C LEU A 35 -3.51 12.32 -20.73
N GLY A 36 -4.54 13.16 -20.57
CA GLY A 36 -5.74 13.13 -21.43
C GLY A 36 -6.56 11.85 -21.30
N LEU A 37 -6.50 11.16 -20.16
CA LEU A 37 -7.23 9.90 -19.95
C LEU A 37 -8.73 10.18 -19.79
N LEU A 38 -9.55 9.26 -20.31
CA LEU A 38 -11.00 9.33 -20.18
C LEU A 38 -11.42 9.31 -18.69
N PRO A 39 -12.40 10.13 -18.27
CA PRO A 39 -12.88 10.14 -16.88
C PRO A 39 -13.38 8.77 -16.40
N GLY A 40 -13.95 7.96 -17.31
CA GLY A 40 -14.47 6.63 -17.02
C GLY A 40 -13.44 5.49 -16.99
N LEU A 41 -12.15 5.79 -17.22
CA LEU A 41 -11.11 4.78 -17.15
C LEU A 41 -10.96 4.28 -15.71
N THR A 42 -10.96 2.96 -15.50
CA THR A 42 -10.79 2.40 -14.15
C THR A 42 -9.38 2.58 -13.63
N ASP A 43 -9.22 2.66 -12.32
CA ASP A 43 -7.90 2.82 -11.70
C ASP A 43 -7.00 1.60 -11.88
N VAL A 44 -7.63 0.43 -11.90
CA VAL A 44 -6.96 -0.83 -12.24
C VAL A 44 -6.35 -0.75 -13.64
N ALA A 45 -7.06 -0.18 -14.63
CA ALA A 45 -6.52 -0.05 -15.99
C ALA A 45 -5.32 0.91 -16.07
N THR A 46 -5.21 1.89 -15.17
CA THR A 46 -4.08 2.83 -15.14
C THR A 46 -2.82 2.25 -14.48
N TYR A 47 -2.97 1.36 -13.50
CA TYR A 47 -1.82 0.74 -12.81
C TYR A 47 -1.47 -0.66 -13.31
N CYS A 48 -2.35 -1.29 -14.10
CA CYS A 48 -2.14 -2.64 -14.60
C CYS A 48 -0.92 -2.71 -15.54
N ARG A 49 0.06 -3.54 -15.16
CA ARG A 49 1.23 -3.82 -16.01
C ARG A 49 0.95 -4.79 -17.16
N LYS A 50 -0.16 -5.53 -17.09
CA LYS A 50 -0.57 -6.53 -18.10
C LYS A 50 -1.52 -5.95 -19.16
N ALA A 51 -2.04 -4.74 -18.96
CA ALA A 51 -2.92 -4.09 -19.92
C ALA A 51 -2.15 -3.72 -21.22
N LYS A 52 -2.91 -3.49 -22.31
CA LYS A 52 -2.35 -2.96 -23.57
C LYS A 52 -1.72 -1.58 -23.34
N LEU A 53 -2.39 -0.73 -22.57
CA LEU A 53 -1.85 0.54 -22.13
C LEU A 53 -1.01 0.31 -20.86
N ARG A 54 0.31 0.38 -20.99
CA ARG A 54 1.24 0.23 -19.87
C ARG A 54 1.78 1.59 -19.48
N LEU A 55 1.23 2.17 -18.42
CA LEU A 55 1.74 3.42 -17.87
C LEU A 55 2.84 3.11 -16.84
N PRO A 56 3.91 3.93 -16.74
CA PRO A 56 4.92 3.81 -15.68
C PRO A 56 4.41 4.39 -14.35
N LEU A 57 3.15 4.10 -14.02
CA LEU A 57 2.48 4.53 -12.78
C LEU A 57 2.37 3.34 -11.85
N LYS A 58 2.40 3.62 -10.55
CA LYS A 58 2.13 2.65 -9.51
C LYS A 58 1.13 3.24 -8.53
N SER A 59 0.23 2.42 -8.02
CA SER A 59 -0.67 2.82 -6.95
C SER A 59 0.12 3.05 -5.66
N ILE A 60 -0.14 4.19 -5.02
CA ILE A 60 0.48 4.53 -3.74
C ILE A 60 -0.17 3.70 -2.64
N LEU A 61 -1.48 3.47 -2.70
CA LEU A 61 -2.22 2.64 -1.78
C LEU A 61 -1.76 1.18 -1.83
N GLU A 62 -1.52 0.62 -3.02
CA GLU A 62 -0.99 -0.73 -3.15
C GLU A 62 0.41 -0.86 -2.51
N GLU A 63 1.31 0.06 -2.84
CA GLU A 63 2.67 0.06 -2.27
C GLU A 63 2.64 0.33 -0.75
N TYR A 64 1.71 1.16 -0.27
CA TYR A 64 1.46 1.38 1.16
C TYR A 64 1.01 0.10 1.88
N LYS A 65 0.00 -0.60 1.33
CA LYS A 65 -0.51 -1.86 1.90
C LYS A 65 0.58 -2.93 1.92
N CYS A 66 1.30 -3.10 0.81
CA CYS A 66 2.45 -3.99 0.73
C CYS A 66 3.54 -3.63 1.74
N GLY A 67 3.85 -2.34 1.90
CA GLY A 67 4.83 -1.86 2.86
C GLY A 67 4.46 -2.15 4.31
N LYS A 68 3.19 -1.91 4.68
CA LYS A 68 2.68 -2.19 6.03
C LYS A 68 2.61 -3.70 6.32
N ALA A 69 2.17 -4.51 5.36
CA ALA A 69 2.18 -5.97 5.48
C ALA A 69 3.60 -6.51 5.66
N ARG A 70 4.56 -6.01 4.85
CA ARG A 70 5.98 -6.36 4.98
C ARG A 70 6.54 -5.96 6.35
N LEU A 71 6.22 -4.75 6.83
CA LEU A 71 6.63 -4.29 8.14
C LEU A 71 6.12 -5.25 9.24
N LEU A 72 4.85 -5.67 9.15
CA LEU A 72 4.29 -6.61 10.12
C LEU A 72 5.07 -7.92 10.15
N SER A 73 5.27 -8.54 8.99
CA SER A 73 6.03 -9.79 8.90
C SER A 73 7.47 -9.64 9.40
N MET A 74 8.14 -8.53 9.07
CA MET A 74 9.50 -8.26 9.57
C MET A 74 9.57 -8.13 11.10
N LEU A 75 8.54 -7.57 11.72
CA LEU A 75 8.48 -7.43 13.18
C LEU A 75 8.14 -8.76 13.87
N GLU A 76 7.25 -9.57 13.25
CA GLU A 76 6.91 -10.91 13.72
C GLU A 76 8.10 -11.88 13.65
N ASP A 77 8.83 -11.84 12.53
CA ASP A 77 9.97 -12.72 12.24
C ASP A 77 11.31 -12.17 12.78
N SER A 78 11.28 -11.11 13.58
CA SER A 78 12.51 -10.47 14.11
C SER A 78 13.28 -11.41 15.06
N GLU A 79 14.60 -11.50 14.86
CA GLU A 79 15.51 -12.24 15.73
C GLU A 79 15.77 -11.54 17.08
N ASP A 80 15.57 -10.22 17.14
CA ASP A 80 15.73 -9.44 18.37
C ASP A 80 14.66 -9.82 19.41
N PRO A 81 15.05 -10.33 20.60
CA PRO A 81 14.10 -10.76 21.63
C PRO A 81 13.26 -9.60 22.19
N VAL A 82 13.77 -8.36 22.19
CA VAL A 82 13.04 -7.19 22.68
C VAL A 82 11.90 -6.87 21.72
N VAL A 83 12.19 -6.83 20.42
CA VAL A 83 11.19 -6.55 19.37
C VAL A 83 10.13 -7.66 19.36
N LYS A 84 10.55 -8.92 19.50
CA LYS A 84 9.65 -10.07 19.54
C LYS A 84 8.75 -10.10 20.77
N THR A 85 9.21 -9.55 21.89
CA THR A 85 8.41 -9.43 23.12
C THR A 85 7.42 -8.28 23.05
N VAL A 86 7.82 -7.14 22.47
CA VAL A 86 6.97 -5.94 22.41
C VAL A 86 5.90 -6.02 21.33
N GLN A 87 6.19 -6.64 20.17
CA GLN A 87 5.28 -6.76 19.00
C GLN A 87 4.45 -5.50 18.75
N PRO A 88 5.08 -4.41 18.29
CA PRO A 88 4.40 -3.14 18.14
C PRO A 88 3.23 -3.25 17.15
N THR A 89 2.04 -2.85 17.60
CA THR A 89 0.83 -2.90 16.78
C THR A 89 0.85 -1.82 15.71
N ILE A 90 0.80 -2.24 14.44
CA ILE A 90 0.77 -1.32 13.30
C ILE A 90 -0.64 -0.75 13.13
N LYS A 91 -0.80 0.56 13.34
CA LYS A 91 -2.08 1.25 13.14
C LYS A 91 -2.25 1.69 11.68
N THR A 92 -3.32 1.22 11.04
CA THR A 92 -3.69 1.57 9.65
C THR A 92 -5.09 2.16 9.50
N GLY A 93 -5.72 2.53 10.62
CA GLY A 93 -7.07 3.08 10.69
C GLY A 93 -8.16 1.99 10.73
N ARG A 94 -9.42 2.40 10.57
CA ARG A 94 -10.59 1.52 10.69
C ARG A 94 -10.94 0.75 9.42
N LYS A 95 -10.67 1.34 8.25
CA LYS A 95 -11.12 0.81 6.94
C LYS A 95 -10.37 -0.46 6.52
N TRP A 96 -9.09 -0.54 6.87
CA TRP A 96 -8.23 -1.65 6.49
C TRP A 96 -7.25 -1.93 7.62
N LYS A 97 -7.17 -3.20 8.02
CA LYS A 97 -6.26 -3.69 9.07
C LYS A 97 -5.24 -4.63 8.45
N VAL A 98 -3.98 -4.40 8.79
CA VAL A 98 -2.85 -5.15 8.23
C VAL A 98 -2.84 -6.60 8.70
N VAL A 99 -3.12 -6.82 9.98
CA VAL A 99 -3.09 -8.15 10.61
C VAL A 99 -4.06 -9.09 9.90
N GLU A 100 -5.33 -8.68 9.77
CA GLU A 100 -6.36 -9.45 9.06
C GLU A 100 -5.94 -9.78 7.61
N ALA A 101 -5.36 -8.82 6.89
CA ALA A 101 -4.92 -9.03 5.51
C ALA A 101 -3.72 -9.98 5.38
N VAL A 102 -2.80 -9.96 6.36
CA VAL A 102 -1.64 -10.86 6.39
C VAL A 102 -2.08 -12.26 6.80
N ASP A 103 -3.00 -12.39 7.75
CA ASP A 103 -3.54 -13.68 8.17
C ASP A 103 -4.31 -14.36 7.03
N GLU A 104 -5.17 -13.63 6.33
CA GLU A 104 -5.87 -14.12 5.12
C GLU A 104 -4.87 -14.59 4.04
N ALA A 105 -3.78 -13.83 3.84
CA ALA A 105 -2.72 -14.21 2.90
C ALA A 105 -1.96 -15.46 3.35
N LYS A 106 -1.68 -15.60 4.66
CA LYS A 106 -1.07 -16.80 5.25
C LYS A 106 -1.99 -18.01 5.10
N GLU A 107 -3.31 -17.84 5.27
CA GLU A 107 -4.29 -18.90 5.06
C GLU A 107 -4.37 -19.35 3.60
N CYS A 108 -4.37 -18.42 2.65
CA CYS A 108 -4.34 -18.73 1.22
C CYS A 108 -3.07 -19.47 0.77
N LEU A 109 -1.96 -19.33 1.51
CA LEU A 109 -0.70 -20.02 1.26
C LEU A 109 -0.63 -21.42 1.87
N LYS A 110 -1.49 -21.74 2.85
CA LYS A 110 -1.58 -23.09 3.43
C LYS A 110 -2.27 -24.00 2.40
N ILE A 111 -1.46 -24.59 1.53
CA ILE A 111 -1.81 -25.75 0.70
C ILE A 111 -1.84 -26.99 1.59
#